data_AF-A0A1B2YN07-F1
#
_entry.id   AF-A0A1B2YN07-F1
#
_cell.length_a   1.000
_cell.length_b   1.000
_cell.length_c   1.000
_cell.angle_alpha   90.00
_cell.angle_beta   90.00
_cell.angle_gamma   90.00
#
_symmetry.space_group_name_H-M   'P 1'
#
loop_
_entity.id
_entity.type
_entity.pdbx_description
1 polymer ?
#
loop_
_entity_poly.entity_id
_entity_poly.type
_entity_poly.pdbx_seq_one_letter_code
_entity_poly.pdbx_strand_id
1 'polypeptide(L)'
;METSLPLSIDLYHNDVKVWKSNISLITHEITFIENLTNSYIFEPRTPNLFEKLEHFKAHIRKIKNRLDTLVQSLTKHDAELSGMLECDTVSCDVFFETKHLSIKEEYRDFIDTYSEIKTEIFNYCGAILKSNKSQDNK
;
A
#
# COMPACT_ATOMS: atom_id res chain seq x y z
N MET A 1 22.67 -34.36 7.67
CA MET A 1 21.50 -33.84 6.93
C MET A 1 21.29 -32.44 7.47
N GLU A 2 21.75 -31.45 6.72
CA GLU A 2 21.92 -30.08 7.20
C GLU A 2 20.59 -29.39 7.48
N THR A 3 20.59 -28.65 8.58
CA THR A 3 19.53 -27.83 9.15
C THR A 3 19.19 -26.66 8.21
N SER A 4 18.14 -26.78 7.39
CA SER A 4 17.66 -25.70 6.52
C SER A 4 16.48 -24.90 7.09
N LEU A 5 15.88 -25.33 8.22
CA LEU A 5 14.59 -24.81 8.68
C LEU A 5 14.56 -23.39 9.29
N PRO A 6 15.50 -22.97 10.17
CA PRO A 6 15.39 -21.67 10.84
C PRO A 6 15.51 -20.49 9.87
N LEU A 7 16.34 -20.64 8.84
CA LEU A 7 16.73 -19.54 7.96
C LEU A 7 15.58 -19.01 7.10
N SER A 8 14.65 -19.86 6.66
CA SER A 8 13.54 -19.46 5.77
C SER A 8 12.44 -18.71 6.51
N ILE A 9 12.08 -19.16 7.71
CA ILE A 9 11.05 -18.52 8.54
C ILE A 9 11.53 -17.16 9.04
N ASP A 10 12.80 -17.04 9.43
CA ASP A 10 13.40 -15.75 9.80
C ASP A 10 13.38 -14.75 8.62
N LEU A 11 13.65 -15.22 7.41
CA LEU A 11 13.55 -14.40 6.19
C LEU A 11 12.10 -13.97 5.94
N TYR A 12 11.12 -14.86 6.09
CA TYR A 12 9.71 -14.52 5.93
C TYR A 12 9.23 -13.50 6.95
N HIS A 13 9.68 -13.63 8.20
CA HIS A 13 9.46 -12.63 9.26
C HIS A 13 10.02 -11.27 8.90
N ASN A 14 11.24 -11.24 8.38
CA ASN A 14 11.88 -10.00 7.97
C ASN A 14 11.12 -9.35 6.80
N ASP A 15 10.71 -10.13 5.80
CA ASP A 15 9.87 -9.67 4.68
C ASP A 15 8.57 -9.04 5.21
N VAL A 16 7.86 -9.72 6.11
CA VAL A 16 6.60 -9.20 6.70
C VAL A 16 6.82 -7.90 7.49
N LYS A 17 7.92 -7.79 8.25
CA LYS A 17 8.28 -6.54 8.96
C LYS A 17 8.46 -5.38 8.00
N VAL A 18 9.20 -5.60 6.91
CA VAL A 18 9.41 -4.60 5.86
C VAL A 18 8.07 -4.20 5.22
N TRP A 19 7.24 -5.18 4.86
CA TRP A 19 5.94 -4.92 4.23
C TRP A 19 5.01 -4.13 5.15
N LYS A 20 4.93 -4.47 6.44
CA LYS A 20 4.14 -3.73 7.44
C LYS A 20 4.62 -2.29 7.59
N SER A 21 5.94 -2.06 7.63
CA SER A 21 6.50 -0.71 7.68
C SER A 21 6.11 0.12 6.46
N ASN A 22 6.24 -0.46 5.27
CA ASN A 22 5.88 0.22 4.01
C ASN A 22 4.38 0.53 3.95
N ILE A 23 3.53 -0.42 4.34
CA ILE A 23 2.08 -0.24 4.41
C ILE A 23 1.68 0.83 5.41
N SER A 24 2.36 0.92 6.56
CA SER A 24 2.14 1.99 7.52
C SER A 24 2.41 3.36 6.88
N LEU A 25 3.52 3.50 6.16
CA LEU A 25 3.83 4.73 5.42
C LEU A 25 2.74 5.03 4.37
N ILE A 26 2.37 4.05 3.54
CA ILE A 26 1.35 4.19 2.49
C ILE A 26 0.00 4.60 3.09
N THR A 27 -0.35 4.10 4.28
CA THR A 27 -1.58 4.51 4.99
C THR A 27 -1.59 6.02 5.21
N HIS A 28 -0.47 6.58 5.68
CA HIS A 28 -0.34 8.02 5.92
C HIS A 28 -0.38 8.80 4.61
N GLU A 29 0.27 8.28 3.56
CA GLU A 29 0.25 8.89 2.23
C GLU A 29 -1.15 8.91 1.62
N ILE A 30 -1.93 7.84 1.77
CA ILE A 30 -3.33 7.78 1.31
C ILE A 30 -4.18 8.81 2.04
N THR A 31 -4.05 8.93 3.37
CA THR A 31 -4.75 9.96 4.15
C THR A 31 -4.37 11.36 3.68
N PHE A 32 -3.07 11.60 3.42
CA PHE A 32 -2.62 12.88 2.87
C PHE A 32 -3.24 13.17 1.50
N ILE A 33 -3.25 12.20 0.58
CA ILE A 33 -3.84 12.33 -0.75
C ILE A 33 -5.35 12.56 -0.69
N GLU A 34 -6.06 11.86 0.19
CA GLU A 34 -7.50 12.04 0.42
C GLU A 34 -7.78 13.47 0.92
N ASN A 35 -7.01 13.97 1.89
CA ASN A 35 -7.14 15.34 2.37
C ASN A 35 -6.81 16.37 1.29
N LEU A 36 -5.76 16.12 0.50
CA LEU A 36 -5.38 16.96 -0.62
C LEU A 36 -6.52 17.05 -1.63
N THR A 37 -7.03 15.93 -2.12
CA THR A 37 -8.13 15.90 -3.12
C THR A 37 -9.45 16.49 -2.63
N ASN A 38 -9.64 16.61 -1.32
CA ASN A 38 -10.80 17.28 -0.71
C ASN A 38 -10.56 18.78 -0.41
N SER A 39 -9.36 19.30 -0.61
CA SER A 39 -9.01 20.68 -0.28
C SER A 39 -9.54 21.69 -1.30
N TYR A 40 -9.81 22.91 -0.84
CA TYR A 40 -10.35 24.03 -1.65
C TYR A 40 -9.37 24.57 -2.71
N ILE A 41 -8.15 24.04 -2.80
CA ILE A 41 -7.12 24.48 -3.76
C ILE A 41 -7.52 24.14 -5.21
N PHE A 42 -8.55 23.31 -5.37
CA PHE A 42 -9.12 22.87 -6.63
C PHE A 42 -10.40 23.64 -7.00
N GLU A 43 -10.42 24.97 -6.80
CA GLU A 43 -11.56 25.83 -7.15
C GLU A 43 -11.94 25.78 -8.65
N PRO A 44 -13.22 26.06 -9.01
CA PRO A 44 -13.93 25.46 -10.16
C PRO A 44 -13.64 26.10 -11.53
N ARG A 45 -12.42 26.61 -11.75
CA ARG A 45 -12.04 27.23 -13.03
C ARG A 45 -11.51 26.24 -14.07
N THR A 46 -11.34 24.97 -13.73
CA THR A 46 -10.86 23.94 -14.66
C THR A 46 -12.04 23.10 -15.19
N PRO A 47 -12.28 23.04 -16.51
CA PRO A 47 -13.23 22.09 -17.09
C PRO A 47 -12.87 20.65 -16.70
N ASN A 48 -13.87 19.80 -16.44
CA ASN A 48 -13.73 18.38 -16.04
C ASN A 48 -13.04 18.13 -14.67
N LEU A 49 -12.82 19.17 -13.86
CA LEU A 49 -12.21 19.06 -12.52
C LEU A 49 -13.01 18.16 -11.58
N PHE A 50 -14.33 18.35 -11.55
CA PHE A 50 -15.22 17.60 -10.68
C PHE A 50 -15.20 16.11 -11.01
N GLU A 51 -15.32 15.75 -12.29
CA GLU A 51 -15.33 14.35 -12.74
C GLU A 51 -14.02 13.64 -12.40
N LYS A 52 -12.87 14.30 -12.63
CA LYS A 52 -11.56 13.73 -12.33
C LYS A 52 -11.30 13.59 -10.83
N LEU A 53 -11.76 14.55 -10.03
CA LEU A 53 -11.68 14.45 -8.56
C LEU A 53 -12.57 13.33 -8.02
N GLU A 54 -13.80 13.18 -8.50
CA GLU A 54 -14.67 12.08 -8.08
C GLU A 54 -14.11 10.71 -8.50
N HIS A 55 -13.50 10.62 -9.69
CA HIS A 55 -12.74 9.44 -10.11
C HIS A 55 -11.61 9.10 -9.12
N PHE A 56 -10.80 10.08 -8.72
CA PHE A 56 -9.74 9.87 -7.73
C PHE A 56 -10.26 9.46 -6.37
N LYS A 57 -11.35 10.08 -5.88
CA LYS A 57 -11.98 9.67 -4.61
C LYS A 57 -12.47 8.23 -4.66
N ALA A 58 -13.05 7.79 -5.79
CA ALA A 58 -13.45 6.41 -5.97
C ALA A 58 -12.24 5.45 -5.95
N HIS A 59 -11.14 5.82 -6.60
CA HIS A 59 -9.91 5.03 -6.61
C HIS A 59 -9.27 4.94 -5.22
N ILE A 60 -9.20 6.05 -4.49
CA ILE A 60 -8.71 6.10 -3.10
C ILE A 60 -9.52 5.17 -2.21
N ARG A 61 -10.87 5.19 -2.30
CA ARG A 61 -11.73 4.27 -1.55
C ARG A 61 -11.43 2.81 -1.86
N LYS A 62 -11.24 2.44 -3.13
CA LYS A 62 -10.88 1.08 -3.54
C LYS A 62 -9.52 0.66 -2.96
N ILE A 63 -8.51 1.54 -3.00
CA ILE A 63 -7.19 1.27 -2.42
C ILE A 63 -7.30 1.06 -0.91
N LYS A 64 -8.06 1.90 -0.19
CA LYS A 64 -8.24 1.76 1.27
C LYS A 64 -8.80 0.39 1.64
N ASN A 65 -9.82 -0.08 0.92
CA ASN A 65 -10.39 -1.41 1.15
C ASN A 65 -9.36 -2.54 0.90
N ARG A 66 -8.54 -2.42 -0.16
CA ARG A 66 -7.47 -3.38 -0.45
C ARG A 66 -6.37 -3.34 0.61
N LEU A 67 -6.00 -2.15 1.06
CA LEU A 67 -5.03 -1.92 2.13
C LEU A 67 -5.48 -2.58 3.43
N ASP A 68 -6.73 -2.38 3.84
CA ASP A 68 -7.28 -2.97 5.06
C ASP A 68 -7.25 -4.50 5.00
N THR A 69 -7.58 -5.08 3.84
CA THR A 69 -7.50 -6.52 3.60
C THR A 69 -6.07 -7.04 3.70
N LEU A 70 -5.11 -6.33 3.08
CA LEU A 70 -3.70 -6.69 3.11
C LEU A 70 -3.11 -6.56 4.52
N VAL A 71 -3.47 -5.53 5.29
CA VAL A 71 -3.07 -5.36 6.70
C VAL A 71 -3.55 -6.54 7.54
N GLN A 72 -4.79 -6.99 7.36
CA GLN A 72 -5.32 -8.16 8.06
C GLN A 72 -4.56 -9.43 7.68
N SER A 73 -4.31 -9.65 6.40
CA SER A 73 -3.55 -10.79 5.87
C SER A 73 -2.14 -10.84 6.46
N LEU A 74 -1.42 -9.71 6.44
CA LEU A 74 -0.07 -9.58 7.00
C LEU A 74 -0.03 -9.77 8.51
N THR A 75 -0.98 -9.18 9.23
CA THR A 75 -1.04 -9.30 10.70
C THR A 75 -1.26 -10.76 11.12
N LYS A 76 -2.14 -11.47 10.40
CA LYS A 76 -2.38 -12.89 10.63
C LYS A 76 -1.12 -13.72 10.32
N HIS A 77 -0.47 -13.46 9.19
CA HIS A 77 0.75 -14.20 8.80
C HIS A 77 1.91 -13.96 9.76
N ASP A 78 2.11 -12.72 10.23
CA ASP A 78 3.12 -12.36 11.23
C ASP A 78 2.92 -13.15 12.54
N ALA A 79 1.66 -13.25 13.00
CA ALA A 79 1.32 -14.01 14.20
C ALA A 79 1.58 -15.51 14.03
N GLU A 80 1.25 -16.08 12.86
CA GLU A 80 1.49 -17.49 12.57
C GLU A 80 2.98 -17.82 12.47
N LEU A 81 3.77 -16.96 11.80
CA LEU A 81 5.22 -17.10 11.75
C LEU A 81 5.83 -16.97 13.16
N SER A 82 5.31 -16.07 14.00
CA SER A 82 5.79 -15.87 15.38
C SER A 82 5.57 -17.14 16.22
N GLY A 83 4.37 -17.72 16.14
CA GLY A 83 4.04 -18.96 16.84
C GLY A 83 4.88 -20.16 16.38
N MET A 84 5.30 -20.19 15.10
CA MET A 84 6.19 -21.23 14.59
C MET A 84 7.63 -21.11 15.15
N LEU A 85 8.17 -19.90 15.30
CA LEU A 85 9.48 -19.69 15.93
C LEU A 85 9.49 -20.15 17.40
N GLU A 86 8.34 -20.12 18.07
CA GLU A 86 8.18 -20.55 19.46
C GLU A 86 8.00 -22.07 19.62
N CYS A 87 7.79 -22.82 18.53
CA CYS A 87 7.54 -24.26 18.57
C CYS A 87 8.73 -25.06 17.99
N ASP A 88 9.30 -25.97 18.79
CA ASP A 88 10.42 -26.86 18.38
C ASP A 88 10.03 -27.97 17.37
N THR A 89 8.76 -28.03 16.97
CA THR A 89 8.27 -29.03 16.00
C THR A 89 8.50 -28.56 14.58
N VAL A 90 9.20 -29.35 13.77
CA VAL A 90 9.31 -29.23 12.31
C VAL A 90 7.91 -29.23 11.70
N SER A 91 7.31 -28.04 11.60
CA SER A 91 6.00 -27.84 11.01
C SER A 91 6.15 -27.67 9.49
N CYS A 92 5.13 -28.06 8.72
CA CYS A 92 5.13 -28.15 7.26
C CYS A 92 5.67 -26.90 6.53
N ASP A 93 6.96 -26.91 6.19
CA ASP A 93 7.66 -25.86 5.44
C ASP A 93 6.90 -25.39 4.19
N VAL A 94 6.34 -26.34 3.43
CA VAL A 94 5.62 -26.09 2.17
C VAL A 94 4.37 -25.23 2.37
N PHE A 95 3.68 -25.39 3.50
CA PHE A 95 2.48 -24.60 3.80
C PHE A 95 2.83 -23.13 4.03
N PHE A 96 3.85 -22.88 4.85
CA PHE A 96 4.31 -21.53 5.17
C PHE A 96 4.94 -20.84 3.96
N GLU A 97 5.72 -21.56 3.16
CA GLU A 97 6.25 -21.06 1.90
C GLU A 97 5.13 -20.65 0.94
N THR A 98 4.17 -21.56 0.68
CA THR A 98 3.05 -21.28 -0.24
C THR A 98 2.25 -20.07 0.22
N LYS A 99 1.95 -19.98 1.52
CA LYS A 99 1.23 -18.85 2.09
C LYS A 99 2.03 -17.55 1.99
N HIS A 100 3.31 -17.57 2.34
CA HIS A 100 4.17 -16.41 2.28
C HIS A 100 4.30 -15.88 0.84
N LEU A 101 4.44 -16.78 -0.14
CA LEU A 101 4.47 -16.42 -1.57
C LEU A 101 3.15 -15.81 -2.02
N SER A 102 1.99 -16.35 -1.60
CA SER A 102 0.68 -15.76 -1.90
C SER A 102 0.58 -14.32 -1.39
N ILE A 103 0.98 -14.09 -0.13
CA ILE A 103 0.94 -12.75 0.49
C ILE A 103 1.95 -11.80 -0.18
N LYS A 104 3.10 -12.31 -0.60
CA LYS A 104 4.10 -11.55 -1.35
C LYS A 104 3.55 -11.02 -2.66
N GLU A 105 2.81 -11.85 -3.40
CA GLU A 105 2.18 -11.44 -4.65
C GLU A 105 1.03 -10.45 -4.40
N GLU A 106 0.20 -10.66 -3.38
CA GLU A 106 -0.82 -9.68 -2.95
C GLU A 106 -0.20 -8.33 -2.59
N TYR A 107 0.92 -8.34 -1.86
CA TYR A 107 1.66 -7.15 -1.49
C TYR A 107 2.22 -6.43 -2.73
N ARG A 108 2.85 -7.15 -3.66
CA ARG A 108 3.41 -6.58 -4.89
C ARG A 108 2.33 -5.93 -5.75
N ASP A 109 1.25 -6.66 -6.02
CA ASP A 109 0.10 -6.17 -6.79
C ASP A 109 -0.53 -4.91 -6.16
N PHE A 110 -0.59 -4.86 -4.82
CA PHE A 110 -1.04 -3.67 -4.11
C PHE A 110 -0.09 -2.49 -4.30
N ILE A 111 1.23 -2.68 -4.14
CA ILE A 111 2.23 -1.62 -4.30
C ILE A 111 2.22 -1.06 -5.72
N ASP A 112 2.14 -1.92 -6.73
CA ASP A 112 2.12 -1.51 -8.13
C ASP A 112 0.87 -0.67 -8.42
N THR A 113 -0.31 -1.17 -8.04
CA THR A 113 -1.57 -0.43 -8.23
C THR A 113 -1.56 0.91 -7.47
N TYR A 114 -1.06 0.92 -6.23
CA TYR A 114 -0.97 2.14 -5.44
C TYR A 114 -0.04 3.17 -6.10
N SER A 115 1.11 2.72 -6.60
CA SER A 115 2.12 3.58 -7.23
C SER A 115 1.59 4.23 -8.51
N GLU A 116 0.84 3.50 -9.32
CA GLU A 116 0.18 4.03 -10.51
C GLU A 116 -0.82 5.15 -10.17
N ILE A 117 -1.73 4.87 -9.23
CA ILE A 117 -2.77 5.83 -8.82
C ILE A 117 -2.14 7.06 -8.15
N LYS A 118 -1.14 6.87 -7.29
CA LYS A 118 -0.37 7.95 -6.65
C LYS A 118 0.27 8.86 -7.70
N THR A 119 0.91 8.27 -8.71
CA THR A 119 1.56 8.99 -9.81
C THR A 119 0.55 9.81 -10.60
N GLU A 120 -0.61 9.24 -10.93
CA GLU A 120 -1.67 9.94 -11.65
C GLU A 120 -2.17 11.17 -10.86
N ILE A 121 -2.46 10.98 -9.57
CA ILE A 121 -2.95 12.06 -8.70
C ILE A 121 -1.89 13.15 -8.55
N PHE A 122 -0.62 12.80 -8.34
CA PHE A 122 0.46 13.77 -8.19
C PHE A 122 0.69 14.58 -9.46
N ASN A 123 0.66 13.93 -10.64
CA ASN A 123 0.77 14.63 -11.91
C ASN A 123 -0.38 15.62 -12.10
N TYR A 124 -1.60 15.21 -11.76
CA TYR A 124 -2.77 16.07 -11.82
C TYR A 124 -2.68 17.28 -10.88
N CYS A 125 -2.38 17.03 -9.60
CA CYS A 125 -2.24 18.10 -8.60
C CYS A 125 -1.11 19.05 -8.98
N GLY A 126 0.04 18.51 -9.43
CA GLY A 126 1.18 19.29 -9.87
C GLY A 126 0.88 20.19 -11.07
N ALA A 127 0.06 19.73 -12.02
CA ALA A 127 -0.39 20.55 -13.16
C ALA A 127 -1.25 21.73 -12.69
N ILE A 128 -2.17 21.50 -11.75
CA ILE A 128 -3.06 22.55 -11.21
C ILE A 128 -2.28 23.58 -10.40
N LEU A 129 -1.34 23.14 -9.56
CA LEU A 129 -0.50 24.05 -8.77
C LEU A 129 0.37 24.95 -9.67
N LYS A 130 0.87 24.42 -10.79
CA LYS A 130 1.62 25.22 -11.79
C LYS A 130 0.75 26.24 -12.52
N SER A 131 -0.50 25.88 -12.86
CA SER A 131 -1.41 26.81 -13.54
C SER A 131 -1.83 27.96 -12.63
N ASN A 132 -2.06 27.71 -11.34
CA ASN A 132 -2.45 28.74 -10.38
C ASN A 132 -1.33 29.77 -10.19
N LYS A 133 -0.08 29.32 -10.03
CA LYS A 133 1.10 30.21 -9.91
C LYS A 133 1.31 31.13 -11.13
N SER A 134 0.85 30.72 -12.31
CA SER A 134 0.99 31.53 -13.54
C SER A 134 -0.06 32.64 -13.64
N GLN A 135 -1.15 32.55 -12.88
CA GLN A 135 -2.23 33.54 -12.87
C GLN A 135 -1.97 34.65 -11.85
N ASP A 136 -1.32 34.35 -10.72
CA ASP A 136 -0.95 35.34 -9.70
C ASP A 136 0.17 36.31 -10.13
N ASN A 137 0.89 35.97 -11.21
CA ASN A 137 1.94 36.81 -11.79
C ASN A 137 1.44 37.72 -12.94
N LYS A 138 0.12 37.89 -13.09
CA LYS A 138 -0.48 38.66 -14.19
C LYS A 138 -1.39 39.78 -13.71
#